data_AF-A0A288DKL5-F1
#
_entry.id   AF-A0A288DKL5-F1
#
_cell.length_a   1.000
_cell.length_b   1.000
_cell.length_c   1.000
_cell.angle_alpha   90.00
_cell.angle_beta   90.00
_cell.angle_gamma   90.00
#
_symmetry.space_group_name_H-M   'P 1'
#
loop_
_entity.id
_entity.type
_entity.pdbx_description
1 polymer ?
#
loop_
_entity_poly.entity_id
_entity_poly.type
_entity_poly.pdbx_seq_one_letter_code
_entity_poly.pdbx_strand_id
1 'polypeptide(L)'
;MANEFGNLGEGLDIGGAPREDINKVTEEATRRIQEESKQAKQVHQQIQQDKQANAKLASFLTFLINNIKDEKLITLLYELFFKTKHPSTGTTYLRKKINTLVVIGFFFPFYIQEAKKIGISGVFEELLTKEPMNLTGYINYIKKLSIKYHDNIPLDASLLMDFLIAVINHYKLYDIPSLDEEQREKFILQVKNELYS
;
A
#
# COMPACT_ATOMS: atom_id res chain seq x y z
N MET A 1 -44.75 -64.69 -26.97
CA MET A 1 -43.37 -64.81 -27.45
C MET A 1 -42.70 -63.51 -27.02
N ALA A 2 -41.82 -63.50 -26.02
CA ALA A 2 -40.43 -64.01 -26.06
C ALA A 2 -39.58 -63.10 -26.97
N ASN A 3 -38.67 -62.25 -26.45
CA ASN A 3 -37.36 -62.52 -25.80
C ASN A 3 -36.22 -62.66 -26.84
N GLU A 4 -34.94 -62.34 -26.56
CA GLU A 4 -34.31 -61.37 -25.62
C GLU A 4 -33.87 -60.10 -26.43
N PHE A 5 -32.93 -59.18 -26.15
CA PHE A 5 -31.86 -58.88 -25.15
C PHE A 5 -31.78 -57.33 -24.97
N GLY A 6 -31.04 -56.73 -24.02
CA GLY A 6 -30.20 -57.24 -22.93
C GLY A 6 -28.73 -56.76 -22.99
N ASN A 7 -28.32 -55.82 -22.13
CA ASN A 7 -26.93 -55.70 -21.63
C ASN A 7 -26.86 -54.88 -20.31
N LEU A 8 -25.73 -54.99 -19.60
CA LEU A 8 -25.37 -54.33 -18.34
C LEU A 8 -24.49 -53.07 -18.59
N GLY A 9 -24.25 -52.26 -17.56
CA GLY A 9 -23.13 -51.29 -17.57
C GLY A 9 -23.27 -50.14 -16.59
N GLU A 10 -22.29 -49.99 -15.69
CA GLU A 10 -22.17 -48.88 -14.74
C GLU A 10 -21.75 -47.57 -15.43
N GLY A 11 -22.09 -46.43 -14.83
CA GLY A 11 -21.62 -45.11 -15.26
C GLY A 11 -21.76 -44.07 -14.15
N LEU A 12 -20.65 -43.73 -13.49
CA LEU A 12 -20.58 -42.58 -12.59
C LEU A 12 -20.53 -41.29 -13.41
N ASP A 13 -21.34 -40.30 -13.06
CA ASP A 13 -21.12 -38.91 -13.48
C ASP A 13 -20.80 -38.04 -12.25
N ILE A 14 -19.60 -37.45 -12.25
CA ILE A 14 -19.09 -36.57 -11.19
C ILE A 14 -18.63 -35.28 -11.87
N GLY A 15 -19.57 -34.36 -12.08
CA GLY A 15 -19.28 -33.01 -12.59
C GLY A 15 -20.55 -32.20 -12.87
N GLY A 16 -20.68 -30.96 -12.39
CA GLY A 16 -19.84 -30.22 -11.46
C GLY A 16 -20.50 -28.91 -11.04
N ALA A 17 -20.05 -28.30 -9.95
CA ALA A 17 -20.57 -27.01 -9.51
C ALA A 17 -20.27 -25.88 -10.54
N PRO A 18 -21.11 -24.82 -10.62
CA PRO A 18 -21.02 -23.84 -11.70
C PRO A 18 -19.69 -23.06 -11.71
N ARG A 19 -19.04 -22.99 -12.89
CA ARG A 19 -17.80 -22.23 -13.08
C ARG A 19 -18.01 -20.72 -13.33
N GLU A 20 -19.21 -20.19 -13.12
CA GLU A 20 -19.55 -18.82 -13.51
C GLU A 20 -19.05 -17.73 -12.55
N ASP A 21 -19.16 -17.95 -11.23
CA ASP A 21 -18.84 -16.90 -10.26
C ASP A 21 -17.35 -16.57 -10.20
N ILE A 22 -16.49 -17.59 -10.33
CA ILE A 22 -15.02 -17.43 -10.35
C ILE A 22 -14.60 -16.50 -11.51
N ASN A 23 -15.21 -16.67 -12.68
CA ASN A 23 -14.90 -15.84 -13.85
C ASN A 23 -15.40 -14.39 -13.66
N LYS A 24 -16.59 -14.17 -13.12
CA LYS A 24 -17.13 -12.81 -12.85
C LYS A 24 -16.28 -12.07 -11.81
N VAL A 25 -15.89 -12.74 -10.72
CA VAL A 25 -14.98 -12.17 -9.70
C VAL A 25 -13.60 -11.86 -10.29
N THR A 26 -13.09 -12.72 -11.19
CA THR A 26 -11.81 -12.50 -11.88
C THR A 26 -11.87 -11.35 -12.87
N GLU A 27 -12.96 -11.17 -13.62
CA GLU A 27 -13.13 -10.03 -14.53
C GLU A 27 -13.27 -8.70 -13.76
N GLU A 28 -14.02 -8.65 -12.65
CA GLU A 28 -14.07 -7.44 -11.83
C GLU A 28 -12.72 -7.11 -11.21
N ALA A 29 -12.00 -8.08 -10.64
CA ALA A 29 -10.66 -7.87 -10.12
C ALA A 29 -9.71 -7.36 -11.22
N THR A 30 -9.74 -7.98 -12.40
CA THR A 30 -8.92 -7.57 -13.55
C THR A 30 -9.25 -6.15 -14.03
N ARG A 31 -10.54 -5.75 -14.02
CA ARG A 31 -10.94 -4.38 -14.36
C ARG A 31 -10.45 -3.36 -13.33
N ARG A 32 -10.59 -3.65 -12.02
CA ARG A 32 -10.08 -2.80 -10.94
C ARG A 32 -8.56 -2.60 -11.06
N ILE A 33 -7.81 -3.69 -11.26
CA ILE A 33 -6.35 -3.66 -11.52
C ILE A 33 -6.00 -2.81 -12.76
N GLN A 34 -6.79 -2.89 -13.84
CA GLN A 34 -6.57 -2.07 -15.04
C GLN A 34 -6.91 -0.58 -14.84
N GLU A 35 -7.89 -0.25 -14.01
CA GLU A 35 -8.24 1.13 -13.65
C GLU A 35 -7.23 1.74 -12.67
N GLU A 36 -6.77 0.96 -11.69
CA GLU A 36 -5.68 1.33 -10.77
C GLU A 36 -4.36 1.54 -11.53
N SER A 37 -4.04 0.68 -12.51
CA SER A 37 -2.90 0.87 -13.42
C SER A 37 -3.00 2.15 -14.28
N LYS A 38 -4.22 2.57 -14.67
CA LYS A 38 -4.45 3.86 -15.35
C LYS A 38 -4.29 5.03 -14.37
N GLN A 39 -4.79 4.91 -13.15
CA GLN A 39 -4.67 5.94 -12.11
C GLN A 39 -3.21 6.16 -11.70
N ALA A 40 -2.40 5.09 -11.56
CA ALA A 40 -0.95 5.20 -11.34
C ALA A 40 -0.23 5.96 -12.47
N LYS A 41 -0.67 5.81 -13.73
CA LYS A 41 -0.14 6.57 -14.87
C LYS A 41 -0.56 8.04 -14.86
N GLN A 42 -1.79 8.35 -14.43
CA GLN A 42 -2.23 9.73 -14.23
C GLN A 42 -1.45 10.41 -13.09
N VAL A 43 -1.21 9.70 -11.99
CA VAL A 43 -0.32 10.12 -10.90
C VAL A 43 1.08 10.43 -11.43
N HIS A 44 1.67 9.53 -12.24
CA HIS A 44 2.98 9.77 -12.85
C HIS A 44 3.01 11.01 -13.77
N GLN A 45 1.94 11.30 -14.52
CA GLN A 45 1.83 12.53 -15.31
C GLN A 45 1.74 13.80 -14.44
N GLN A 46 0.94 13.78 -13.37
CA GLN A 46 0.81 14.92 -12.45
C GLN A 46 2.12 15.19 -11.72
N ILE A 47 2.85 14.13 -11.35
CA ILE A 47 4.20 14.17 -10.75
C ILE A 47 5.24 14.89 -11.64
N GLN A 48 5.14 14.80 -12.97
CA GLN A 48 6.08 15.47 -13.89
C GLN A 48 5.88 16.99 -14.03
N GLN A 49 4.72 17.53 -13.63
CA GLN A 49 4.41 18.95 -13.84
C GLN A 49 5.07 19.89 -12.82
N ASP A 50 5.56 19.33 -11.72
CA ASP A 50 6.05 20.08 -10.55
C ASP A 50 7.59 20.24 -10.59
N LYS A 51 8.11 21.48 -10.49
CA LYS A 51 9.44 21.83 -11.05
C LYS A 51 10.68 21.52 -10.18
N GLN A 52 11.73 21.04 -10.86
CA GLN A 52 13.15 20.91 -10.48
C GLN A 52 13.51 20.38 -9.08
N ALA A 53 13.28 21.13 -7.99
CA ALA A 53 13.38 20.55 -6.64
C ALA A 53 12.39 19.38 -6.52
N ASN A 54 11.15 19.61 -6.99
CA ASN A 54 10.13 18.59 -7.10
C ASN A 54 10.49 17.51 -8.13
N ALA A 55 11.29 17.80 -9.18
CA ALA A 55 11.68 16.78 -10.18
C ALA A 55 12.55 15.66 -9.61
N LYS A 56 13.38 15.93 -8.58
CA LYS A 56 14.09 14.88 -7.83
C LYS A 56 13.14 14.03 -6.99
N LEU A 57 12.23 14.68 -6.26
CA LEU A 57 11.22 14.02 -5.42
C LEU A 57 10.25 13.17 -6.28
N ALA A 58 9.90 13.68 -7.46
CA ALA A 58 9.12 13.02 -8.51
C ALA A 58 9.83 11.79 -9.09
N SER A 59 11.14 11.89 -9.34
CA SER A 59 11.96 10.77 -9.80
C SER A 59 12.04 9.67 -8.73
N PHE A 60 12.21 10.05 -7.46
CA PHE A 60 12.24 9.11 -6.36
C PHE A 60 10.86 8.48 -6.08
N LEU A 61 9.77 9.25 -6.13
CA LEU A 61 8.41 8.71 -6.01
C LEU A 61 8.06 7.77 -7.17
N THR A 62 8.48 8.10 -8.39
CA THR A 62 8.38 7.19 -9.56
C THR A 62 9.15 5.90 -9.32
N PHE A 63 10.36 5.98 -8.76
CA PHE A 63 11.14 4.81 -8.34
C PHE A 63 10.38 3.98 -7.28
N LEU A 64 9.80 4.59 -6.24
CA LEU A 64 9.03 3.88 -5.22
C LEU A 64 7.85 3.10 -5.82
N ILE A 65 7.02 3.76 -6.64
CA ILE A 65 5.86 3.13 -7.30
C ILE A 65 6.30 2.02 -8.28
N ASN A 66 7.49 2.13 -8.89
CA ASN A 66 8.03 1.09 -9.76
C ASN A 66 8.66 -0.09 -8.99
N ASN A 67 9.22 0.13 -7.80
CA ASN A 67 9.96 -0.89 -7.04
C ASN A 67 9.12 -1.61 -5.97
N ILE A 68 8.15 -0.94 -5.35
CA ILE A 68 7.22 -1.55 -4.41
C ILE A 68 6.20 -2.37 -5.20
N LYS A 69 6.32 -3.70 -5.15
CA LYS A 69 5.44 -4.66 -5.87
C LYS A 69 4.25 -5.17 -5.04
N ASP A 70 4.05 -4.60 -3.86
CA ASP A 70 2.97 -4.96 -2.95
C ASP A 70 1.75 -4.10 -3.25
N GLU A 71 0.77 -4.71 -3.91
CA GLU A 71 -0.45 -4.06 -4.37
C GLU A 71 -1.26 -3.48 -3.20
N LYS A 72 -1.30 -4.16 -2.04
CA LYS A 72 -1.98 -3.65 -0.84
C LYS A 72 -1.30 -2.38 -0.33
N LEU A 73 0.03 -2.37 -0.26
CA LEU A 73 0.81 -1.21 0.16
C LEU A 73 0.69 -0.03 -0.81
N ILE A 74 0.71 -0.28 -2.13
CA ILE A 74 0.48 0.74 -3.16
C ILE A 74 -0.93 1.32 -3.08
N THR A 75 -1.96 0.48 -2.89
CA THR A 75 -3.34 0.95 -2.74
C THR A 75 -3.51 1.80 -1.50
N LEU A 76 -2.99 1.36 -0.34
CA LEU A 76 -3.04 2.14 0.90
C LEU A 76 -2.29 3.48 0.79
N LEU A 77 -1.13 3.51 0.12
CA LEU A 77 -0.39 4.74 -0.20
C LEU A 77 -1.27 5.71 -1.01
N TYR A 78 -1.93 5.21 -2.05
CA TYR A 78 -2.77 6.00 -2.94
C TYR A 78 -4.03 6.52 -2.21
N GLU A 79 -4.71 5.67 -1.43
CA GLU A 79 -5.87 6.08 -0.64
C GLU A 79 -5.50 7.14 0.41
N LEU A 80 -4.37 6.97 1.11
CA LEU A 80 -3.96 7.83 2.20
C LEU A 80 -3.50 9.22 1.72
N PHE A 81 -2.67 9.28 0.68
CA PHE A 81 -2.00 10.52 0.26
C PHE A 81 -2.55 11.17 -1.01
N PHE A 82 -3.27 10.42 -1.86
CA PHE A 82 -3.76 10.92 -3.16
C PHE A 82 -5.27 11.13 -3.17
N LYS A 83 -6.03 10.47 -2.29
CA LYS A 83 -7.47 10.70 -2.09
C LYS A 83 -7.72 11.63 -0.89
N THR A 84 -8.89 12.25 -0.86
CA THR A 84 -9.46 12.94 0.31
C THR A 84 -10.99 12.85 0.27
N LYS A 85 -11.63 12.75 1.44
CA LYS A 85 -13.11 12.69 1.57
C LYS A 85 -13.63 14.05 1.99
N HIS A 86 -14.63 14.57 1.28
CA HIS A 86 -15.26 15.84 1.64
C HIS A 86 -16.15 15.68 2.88
N PRO A 87 -15.92 16.47 3.96
CA PRO A 87 -16.37 16.11 5.30
C PRO A 87 -17.90 16.10 5.49
N SER A 88 -18.65 16.87 4.70
CA SER A 88 -20.11 16.94 4.79
C SER A 88 -20.86 16.08 3.76
N THR A 89 -20.17 15.46 2.80
CA THR A 89 -20.81 14.65 1.73
C THR A 89 -20.24 13.24 1.59
N GLY A 90 -19.15 12.90 2.28
CA GLY A 90 -18.45 11.62 2.19
C GLY A 90 -17.77 11.35 0.83
N THR A 91 -18.02 12.19 -0.17
CA THR A 91 -17.54 12.03 -1.55
C THR A 91 -16.02 12.07 -1.59
N THR A 92 -15.41 11.10 -2.27
CA THR A 92 -13.95 10.97 -2.38
C THR A 92 -13.45 11.65 -3.64
N TYR A 93 -12.42 12.49 -3.51
CA TYR A 93 -11.79 13.25 -4.59
C TYR A 93 -10.27 13.05 -4.59
N LEU A 94 -9.63 13.28 -5.73
CA LEU A 94 -8.16 13.34 -5.81
C LEU A 94 -7.65 14.68 -5.24
N ARG A 95 -6.57 14.63 -4.46
CA ARG A 95 -5.95 15.83 -3.89
C ARG A 95 -5.28 16.65 -5.00
N LYS A 96 -5.59 17.95 -5.06
CA LYS A 96 -4.97 18.90 -6.02
C LYS A 96 -3.47 19.15 -5.77
N LYS A 97 -3.02 18.92 -4.54
CA LYS A 97 -1.61 18.99 -4.10
C LYS A 97 -1.40 17.90 -3.05
N ILE A 98 -0.19 17.35 -3.01
CA ILE A 98 0.20 16.24 -2.14
C ILE A 98 1.53 16.61 -1.50
N ASN A 99 1.72 16.31 -0.22
CA ASN A 99 3.03 16.51 0.41
C ASN A 99 3.99 15.36 0.03
N THR A 100 4.58 15.46 -1.16
CA THR A 100 5.51 14.45 -1.70
C THR A 100 6.68 14.15 -0.76
N LEU A 101 7.14 15.12 0.04
CA LEU A 101 8.19 14.91 1.05
C LEU A 101 7.76 13.91 2.13
N VAL A 102 6.48 13.97 2.55
CA VAL A 102 5.91 13.00 3.48
C VAL A 102 5.82 11.63 2.82
N VAL A 103 5.20 11.54 1.63
CA VAL A 103 5.00 10.26 0.91
C VAL A 103 6.32 9.50 0.73
N ILE A 104 7.37 10.16 0.26
CA ILE A 104 8.68 9.50 0.09
C ILE A 104 9.40 9.27 1.43
N GLY A 105 9.12 10.11 2.43
CA GLY A 105 9.69 10.03 3.76
C GLY A 105 9.39 8.70 4.45
N PHE A 106 8.17 8.17 4.32
CA PHE A 106 7.78 6.86 4.86
C PHE A 106 8.64 5.70 4.33
N PHE A 107 9.28 5.85 3.17
CA PHE A 107 10.09 4.81 2.52
C PHE A 107 11.60 5.10 2.48
N PHE A 108 12.03 6.33 2.78
CA PHE A 108 13.43 6.71 2.75
C PHE A 108 14.37 5.77 3.54
N PRO A 109 14.03 5.26 4.75
CA PRO A 109 14.88 4.33 5.48
C PRO A 109 15.27 3.06 4.73
N PHE A 110 14.43 2.60 3.79
CA PHE A 110 14.62 1.36 3.05
C PHE A 110 15.37 1.55 1.72
N TYR A 111 15.49 2.81 1.26
CA TYR A 111 16.03 3.19 -0.05
C TYR A 111 17.05 4.34 0.06
N ILE A 112 17.83 4.37 1.14
CA ILE A 112 18.83 5.41 1.44
C ILE A 112 19.84 5.57 0.29
N GLN A 113 20.24 4.47 -0.36
CA GLN A 113 21.23 4.52 -1.46
C GLN A 113 20.64 5.16 -2.72
N GLU A 114 19.37 4.89 -3.03
CA GLU A 114 18.66 5.48 -4.18
C GLU A 114 18.34 6.96 -3.93
N ALA A 115 18.02 7.31 -2.68
CA ALA A 115 17.88 8.70 -2.24
C ALA A 115 19.22 9.47 -2.31
N LYS A 116 20.36 8.79 -2.08
CA LYS A 116 21.70 9.34 -2.31
C LYS A 116 22.00 9.51 -3.81
N LYS A 117 21.73 8.50 -4.65
CA LYS A 117 21.89 8.56 -6.12
C LYS A 117 21.10 9.70 -6.76
N ILE A 118 19.87 9.93 -6.32
CA ILE A 118 18.99 11.02 -6.79
C ILE A 118 19.32 12.37 -6.09
N GLY A 119 20.17 12.36 -5.06
CA GLY A 119 20.65 13.55 -4.37
C GLY A 119 19.55 14.25 -3.57
N ILE A 120 18.81 13.49 -2.77
CA ILE A 120 17.78 13.95 -1.82
C ILE A 120 18.01 13.46 -0.38
N SER A 121 19.03 12.65 -0.11
CA SER A 121 19.21 12.02 1.21
C SER A 121 19.35 13.01 2.37
N GLY A 122 20.07 14.13 2.16
CA GLY A 122 20.23 15.21 3.15
C GLY A 122 18.93 15.89 3.59
N VAL A 123 17.79 15.62 2.94
CA VAL A 123 16.46 16.04 3.42
C VAL A 123 16.04 15.25 4.67
N PHE A 124 16.41 13.96 4.74
CA PHE A 124 15.91 13.00 5.72
C PHE A 124 17.01 12.38 6.61
N GLU A 125 18.30 12.62 6.33
CA GLU A 125 19.43 12.01 7.04
C GLU A 125 19.44 12.28 8.56
N GLU A 126 19.01 13.46 9.02
CA GLU A 126 18.88 13.79 10.46
C GLU A 126 17.77 13.02 11.18
N LEU A 127 16.80 12.47 10.44
CA LEU A 127 15.67 11.72 11.01
C LEU A 127 16.08 10.29 11.37
N LEU A 128 17.09 9.74 10.69
CA LEU A 128 17.56 8.37 10.93
C LEU A 128 18.14 8.18 12.34
N THR A 129 18.16 6.92 12.77
CA THR A 129 19.06 6.43 13.83
C THR A 129 20.37 5.96 13.18
N LYS A 130 21.40 5.68 14.00
CA LYS A 130 22.68 5.11 13.52
C LYS A 130 22.64 3.57 13.38
N GLU A 131 21.52 2.96 13.74
CA GLU A 131 21.32 1.51 13.82
C GLU A 131 20.61 0.99 12.55
N PRO A 132 20.71 -0.32 12.24
CA PRO A 132 19.86 -0.96 11.23
C PRO A 132 18.37 -0.73 11.54
N MET A 133 17.57 -0.47 10.51
CA MET A 133 16.16 -0.13 10.69
C MET A 133 15.36 -1.33 11.24
N ASN A 134 14.77 -1.15 12.41
CA ASN A 134 13.90 -2.10 13.10
C ASN A 134 12.55 -1.43 13.45
N LEU A 135 11.58 -2.16 14.01
CA LEU A 135 10.24 -1.64 14.30
C LEU A 135 10.27 -0.33 15.12
N THR A 136 10.91 -0.33 16.29
CA THR A 136 10.96 0.82 17.20
C THR A 136 11.76 1.98 16.59
N GLY A 137 12.82 1.69 15.84
CA GLY A 137 13.56 2.68 15.06
C GLY A 137 12.70 3.32 13.97
N TYR A 138 11.82 2.55 13.33
CA TYR A 138 10.92 3.02 12.28
C TYR A 138 9.79 3.88 12.85
N ILE A 139 9.15 3.46 13.94
CA ILE A 139 8.10 4.27 14.60
C ILE A 139 8.69 5.61 15.09
N ASN A 140 9.89 5.59 15.71
CA ASN A 140 10.59 6.82 16.10
C ASN A 140 11.01 7.68 14.89
N TYR A 141 11.41 7.08 13.78
CA TYR A 141 11.67 7.81 12.53
C TYR A 141 10.38 8.49 12.01
N ILE A 142 9.23 7.79 12.03
CA ILE A 142 7.93 8.34 11.60
C ILE A 142 7.45 9.47 12.52
N LYS A 143 7.68 9.40 13.84
CA LYS A 143 7.47 10.56 14.75
C LYS A 143 8.25 11.79 14.32
N LYS A 144 9.56 11.65 14.07
CA LYS A 144 10.38 12.78 13.60
C LYS A 144 9.93 13.28 12.23
N LEU A 145 9.52 12.38 11.34
CA LEU A 145 8.99 12.71 10.01
C LEU A 145 7.72 13.56 10.12
N SER A 146 6.73 13.17 10.93
CA SER A 146 5.47 13.91 11.07
C SER A 146 5.63 15.25 11.78
N ILE A 147 6.58 15.37 12.71
CA ILE A 147 6.94 16.64 13.36
C ILE A 147 7.60 17.60 12.36
N LYS A 148 8.61 17.14 11.60
CA LYS A 148 9.35 18.00 10.66
C LYS A 148 8.58 18.32 9.37
N TYR A 149 7.84 17.34 8.86
CA TYR A 149 7.09 17.41 7.61
C TYR A 149 5.62 17.05 7.87
N HIS A 150 4.84 18.02 8.34
CA HIS A 150 3.40 17.89 8.44
C HIS A 150 2.74 18.03 7.04
N ASP A 151 1.70 17.23 6.76
CA ASP A 151 0.77 17.56 5.68
C ASP A 151 -0.24 18.60 6.17
N ASN A 152 -0.56 19.59 5.33
CA ASN A 152 -1.57 20.60 5.62
C ASN A 152 -3.00 20.06 5.43
N ILE A 153 -3.13 18.85 4.89
CA ILE A 153 -4.39 18.10 4.80
C ILE A 153 -4.35 16.98 5.83
N PRO A 154 -5.26 16.95 6.83
CA PRO A 154 -5.35 15.86 7.79
C PRO A 154 -5.45 14.49 7.10
N LEU A 155 -4.69 13.52 7.62
CA LEU A 155 -4.75 12.13 7.17
C LEU A 155 -5.84 11.37 7.93
N ASP A 156 -6.47 10.40 7.28
CA ASP A 156 -7.38 9.46 7.94
C ASP A 156 -6.55 8.57 8.89
N ALA A 157 -6.87 8.60 10.19
CA ALA A 157 -6.07 7.96 11.21
C ALA A 157 -6.19 6.42 11.21
N SER A 158 -7.28 5.85 10.70
CA SER A 158 -7.39 4.40 10.52
C SER A 158 -6.52 3.97 9.34
N LEU A 159 -6.68 4.67 8.22
CA LEU A 159 -5.96 4.38 6.99
C LEU A 159 -4.44 4.60 7.13
N LEU A 160 -4.02 5.56 7.97
CA LEU A 160 -2.62 5.74 8.36
C LEU A 160 -2.06 4.53 9.13
N MET A 161 -2.84 3.95 10.04
CA MET A 161 -2.45 2.73 10.76
C MET A 161 -2.39 1.54 9.81
N ASP A 162 -3.41 1.32 8.98
CA ASP A 162 -3.43 0.24 7.97
C ASP A 162 -2.21 0.33 7.03
N PHE A 163 -1.89 1.54 6.57
CA PHE A 163 -0.70 1.81 5.76
C PHE A 163 0.61 1.53 6.50
N LEU A 164 0.76 2.01 7.75
CA LEU A 164 1.95 1.74 8.57
C LEU A 164 2.16 0.24 8.80
N ILE A 165 1.09 -0.49 9.11
CA ILE A 165 1.12 -1.95 9.31
C ILE A 165 1.50 -2.67 8.01
N ALA A 166 1.04 -2.20 6.85
CA ALA A 166 1.47 -2.71 5.56
C ALA A 166 2.97 -2.43 5.29
N VAL A 167 3.49 -1.25 5.61
CA VAL A 167 4.93 -0.94 5.49
C VAL A 167 5.77 -1.85 6.40
N ILE A 168 5.38 -1.98 7.68
CA ILE A 168 6.07 -2.83 8.66
C ILE A 168 6.15 -4.29 8.19
N ASN A 169 5.05 -4.82 7.64
CA ASN A 169 4.98 -6.14 7.04
C ASN A 169 5.90 -6.27 5.81
N HIS A 170 5.81 -5.31 4.89
CA HIS A 170 6.53 -5.33 3.61
C HIS A 170 8.05 -5.37 3.79
N TYR A 171 8.59 -4.52 4.67
CA TYR A 171 10.02 -4.46 4.98
C TYR A 171 10.43 -5.39 6.13
N LYS A 172 9.52 -6.30 6.56
CA LYS A 172 9.76 -7.35 7.57
C LYS A 172 10.31 -6.81 8.89
N LEU A 173 9.85 -5.64 9.32
CA LEU A 173 10.22 -5.04 10.60
C LEU A 173 9.53 -5.75 11.79
N TYR A 174 8.46 -6.49 11.51
CA TYR A 174 7.81 -7.40 12.44
C TYR A 174 7.17 -8.55 11.65
N ASP A 175 7.08 -9.75 12.24
CA ASP A 175 6.54 -10.95 11.58
C ASP A 175 5.00 -11.00 11.69
N ILE A 176 4.32 -10.02 11.09
CA ILE A 176 2.85 -9.93 11.14
C ILE A 176 2.12 -11.14 10.52
N PRO A 177 2.67 -11.94 9.58
CA PRO A 177 2.01 -13.14 9.05
C PRO A 177 1.88 -14.31 10.03
N SER A 178 2.69 -14.40 11.09
CA SER A 178 2.58 -15.48 12.09
C SER A 178 1.64 -15.16 13.26
N LEU A 179 1.14 -13.91 13.35
CA LEU A 179 0.21 -13.47 14.39
C LEU A 179 -1.22 -13.95 14.11
N ASP A 180 -1.84 -14.53 15.16
CA ASP A 180 -3.30 -14.69 15.24
C ASP A 180 -4.02 -13.33 15.34
N GLU A 181 -5.36 -13.35 15.38
CA GLU A 181 -6.19 -12.15 15.39
C GLU A 181 -6.02 -11.30 16.66
N GLU A 182 -5.97 -11.92 17.85
CA GLU A 182 -5.80 -11.22 19.13
C GLU A 182 -4.38 -10.62 19.26
N GLN A 183 -3.37 -11.36 18.79
CA GLN A 183 -1.98 -10.88 18.70
C GLN A 183 -1.86 -9.72 17.71
N ARG A 184 -2.56 -9.77 16.57
CA ARG A 184 -2.60 -8.71 15.57
C ARG A 184 -3.26 -7.45 16.10
N GLU A 185 -4.38 -7.55 16.81
CA GLU A 185 -5.02 -6.39 17.47
C GLU A 185 -4.11 -5.76 18.53
N LYS A 186 -3.50 -6.57 19.40
CA LYS A 186 -2.51 -6.11 20.39
C LYS A 186 -1.33 -5.41 19.73
N PHE A 187 -0.82 -5.95 18.62
CA PHE A 187 0.26 -5.36 17.85
C PHE A 187 -0.13 -4.00 17.24
N ILE A 188 -1.31 -3.90 16.61
CA ILE A 188 -1.82 -2.64 16.05
C ILE A 188 -2.00 -1.60 17.16
N LEU A 189 -2.53 -1.99 18.33
CA LEU A 189 -2.65 -1.13 19.49
C LEU A 189 -1.29 -0.70 20.05
N GLN A 190 -0.29 -1.58 20.08
CA GLN A 190 1.09 -1.23 20.46
C GLN A 190 1.67 -0.20 19.50
N VAL A 191 1.64 -0.44 18.18
CA VAL A 191 2.17 0.50 17.17
C VAL A 191 1.46 1.86 17.26
N LYS A 192 0.15 1.87 17.52
CA LYS A 192 -0.64 3.10 17.73
C LYS A 192 -0.20 3.85 18.99
N ASN A 193 -0.06 3.16 20.12
CA ASN A 193 0.36 3.76 21.39
C ASN A 193 1.82 4.25 21.31
N GLU A 194 2.71 3.48 20.67
CA GLU A 194 4.07 3.93 20.38
C GLU A 194 4.08 5.14 19.44
N LEU A 195 3.21 5.23 18.43
CA LEU A 195 3.18 6.37 17.50
C LEU A 195 2.68 7.68 18.14
N TYR A 196 1.70 7.62 19.04
CA TYR A 196 1.03 8.79 19.62
C TYR A 196 1.46 9.16 21.06
N SER A 197 2.54 8.55 21.56
CA SER A 197 3.18 8.86 22.86
C SER A 197 4.22 9.98 22.82
#